data_AF-A0A357YFP3-F1
#
_entry.id   AF-A0A357YFP3-F1
#
_cell.length_a   1.000
_cell.length_b   1.000
_cell.length_c   1.000
_cell.angle_alpha   90.00
_cell.angle_beta   90.00
_cell.angle_gamma   90.00
#
_symmetry.space_group_name_H-M   'P 1'
#
loop_
_entity.id
_entity.type
_entity.pdbx_description
1 polymer ?
#
loop_
_entity_poly.entity_id
_entity_poly.type
_entity_poly.pdbx_seq_one_letter_code
_entity_poly.pdbx_strand_id
1 'polypeptide(L)' 'HLIRTARPTSLNELARLSKRNIKNVADDVRHLSQIGLIESSEEGNRLVLRVDYEAIDLRIAV' A
#
# COMPACT_ATOMS: atom_id res chain seq x y z
N HIS A 1 -3.18 -6.92 -1.49
CA HIS A 1 -2.60 -8.08 -2.22
C HIS A 1 -1.33 -7.72 -2.99
N LEU A 2 -1.37 -6.81 -3.98
CA LEU A 2 -0.21 -6.45 -4.80
C LEU A 2 1.04 -6.04 -3.99
N ILE A 3 0.87 -5.22 -2.95
CA ILE A 3 1.98 -4.82 -2.06
C ILE A 3 2.65 -6.05 -1.43
N ARG A 4 1.85 -7.03 -0.98
CA ARG A 4 2.33 -8.25 -0.32
C ARG A 4 3.05 -9.20 -1.28
N THR A 5 2.54 -9.35 -2.51
CA THR A 5 3.07 -10.33 -3.48
C THR A 5 4.19 -9.78 -4.34
N ALA A 6 4.06 -8.55 -4.85
CA ALA A 6 5.01 -7.96 -5.77
C ALA A 6 6.11 -7.15 -5.07
N ARG A 7 5.92 -6.75 -3.80
CA ARG A 7 6.87 -5.95 -3.01
C ARG A 7 7.49 -4.79 -3.81
N PRO A 8 6.65 -3.88 -4.35
CA PRO A 8 7.14 -2.77 -5.15
C PRO A 8 8.08 -1.89 -4.34
N THR A 9 9.11 -1.37 -4.99
CA THR A 9 10.16 -0.55 -4.38
C THR A 9 9.97 0.96 -4.61
N SER A 10 8.90 1.34 -5.31
CA SER A 10 8.52 2.74 -5.55
C SER A 10 7.02 2.89 -5.87
N LEU A 11 6.48 4.10 -5.71
CA LEU A 11 5.11 4.43 -6.14
C LEU A 11 4.91 4.27 -7.66
N ASN A 12 5.94 4.55 -8.45
CA ASN A 12 5.92 4.36 -9.90
C ASN A 12 5.73 2.90 -10.29
N GLU A 13 6.47 2.00 -9.64
CA GLU A 13 6.36 0.56 -9.84
C GLU A 13 4.97 0.05 -9.42
N LEU A 14 4.49 0.46 -8.24
CA LEU A 14 3.14 0.12 -7.78
C LEU A 14 2.05 0.63 -8.73
N ALA A 15 2.20 1.83 -9.29
CA ALA A 15 1.28 2.39 -10.27
C ALA A 15 1.26 1.59 -11.58
N ARG A 16 2.42 1.14 -12.07
CA ARG A 16 2.51 0.26 -13.24
C ARG A 16 1.87 -1.10 -13.00
N LEU A 17 2.16 -1.74 -11.86
CA LEU A 17 1.60 -3.05 -11.50
C LEU A 17 0.08 -3.00 -11.32
N SER A 18 -0.43 -1.93 -10.70
CA SER A 18 -1.86 -1.73 -10.50
C SER A 18 -2.57 -1.16 -11.73
N LYS A 19 -1.83 -0.74 -12.78
CA LYS A 19 -2.33 -0.02 -13.97
C LYS A 19 -3.14 1.23 -13.63
N ARG A 20 -2.75 1.95 -12.58
CA ARG A 20 -3.45 3.17 -12.10
C ARG A 20 -2.54 4.39 -12.18
N ASN A 21 -3.17 5.56 -12.12
CA ASN A 21 -2.46 6.84 -12.06
C ASN A 21 -1.64 6.94 -10.76
N ILE A 22 -0.41 7.45 -10.87
CA ILE A 22 0.52 7.56 -9.74
C ILE A 22 -0.03 8.42 -8.59
N LYS A 23 -0.78 9.50 -8.87
CA LYS A 23 -1.33 10.38 -7.83
C LYS A 23 -2.36 9.63 -6.98
N ASN A 24 -3.24 8.88 -7.65
CA ASN A 24 -4.25 8.07 -6.97
C ASN A 24 -3.59 6.98 -6.12
N VAL A 25 -2.52 6.35 -6.64
CA VAL A 25 -1.76 5.34 -5.89
C VAL A 25 -1.07 5.95 -4.68
N ALA A 26 -0.50 7.15 -4.82
CA ALA A 26 0.11 7.87 -3.69
C ALA A 26 -0.92 8.22 -2.61
N ASP A 27 -2.11 8.67 -3.02
CA ASP A 27 -3.20 8.98 -2.10
C ASP A 27 -3.73 7.72 -1.41
N ASP A 28 -3.90 6.62 -2.15
CA ASP A 28 -4.33 5.34 -1.57
C ASP A 28 -3.30 4.80 -0.56
N VAL A 29 -2.00 4.83 -0.88
CA VAL A 29 -0.94 4.43 0.06
C VAL A 29 -0.98 5.30 1.32
N ARG A 30 -1.18 6.61 1.17
CA ARG A 30 -1.31 7.52 2.31
C ARG A 30 -2.51 7.18 3.17
N HIS A 31 -3.69 7.00 2.59
CA HIS A 31 -4.90 6.66 3.32
C HIS A 31 -4.78 5.33 4.05
N LEU A 32 -4.26 4.29 3.38
CA LEU A 32 -4.03 2.97 3.97
C LEU A 32 -3.05 3.02 5.14
N SER A 33 -2.01 3.86 5.03
CA SER A 33 -1.03 4.07 6.10
C SER A 33 -1.65 4.80 7.29
N GLN A 34 -2.47 5.82 7.04
CA GLN A 34 -3.18 6.57 8.10
C GLN A 34 -4.12 5.70 8.94
N ILE A 35 -4.78 4.73 8.32
CA ILE A 35 -5.67 3.79 9.03
C ILE A 35 -4.94 2.56 9.58
N GLY A 36 -3.60 2.50 9.45
CA GLY A 36 -2.77 1.42 9.99
C GLY A 36 -2.90 0.09 9.26
N LEU A 37 -3.42 0.08 8.02
CA LEU A 37 -3.47 -1.15 7.22
C LEU A 37 -2.13 -1.46 6.54
N ILE A 38 -1.30 -0.46 6.31
CA ILE A 38 0.05 -0.66 5.78
C ILE A 38 1.03 0.21 6.53
N GLU A 39 2.28 -0.22 6.65
CA GLU A 39 3.37 0.66 7.05
C GLU A 39 4.10 1.13 5.80
N SER A 40 4.39 2.42 5.72
CA SER A 40 5.16 3.03 4.65
C SER A 40 6.39 3.71 5.22
N SER A 41 7.58 3.35 4.74
CA SER A 41 8.84 3.98 5.11
C SER A 41 9.71 4.21 3.87
N GLU A 42 10.67 5.13 3.99
CA GLU A 42 11.70 5.35 2.98
C GLU A 42 13.03 4.82 3.50
N GLU A 43 13.65 3.92 2.74
CA GLU A 43 14.99 3.41 3.02
C GLU A 43 15.92 3.86 1.89
N GLY A 44 16.66 4.94 2.15
CA GLY A 44 17.43 5.64 1.13
C GLY A 44 16.52 6.23 0.05
N ASN A 45 16.61 5.70 -1.18
CA ASN A 45 15.78 6.14 -2.32
C ASN A 45 14.69 5.11 -2.70
N ARG A 46 14.37 4.17 -1.79
CA ARG A 46 13.38 3.12 -2.01
C ARG A 46 12.20 3.29 -1.07
N LEU A 47 11.01 3.11 -1.63
CA LEU A 47 9.79 2.98 -0.86
C LEU A 47 9.68 1.55 -0.33
N VAL A 48 9.52 1.41 0.98
CA VAL A 48 9.26 0.13 1.64
C VAL A 48 7.83 0.14 2.18
N LEU A 49 7.00 -0.75 1.63
CA LEU A 49 5.62 -0.95 2.06
C LEU A 49 5.49 -2.30 2.76
N ARG A 50 4.96 -2.32 3.99
CA ARG A 50 4.70 -3.56 4.75
C ARG A 50 3.21 -3.73 4.99
N VAL A 51 2.78 -4.98 4.95
CA VAL A 51 1.42 -5.42 5.26
C VAL A 51 1.57 -6.55 6.26
N ASP A 52 1.22 -6.29 7.50
CA ASP A 52 1.47 -7.16 8.67
C ASP A 52 0.24 -7.99 9.09
N TYR A 53 -0.92 -7.77 8.44
CA TYR A 53 -2.10 -8.59 8.66
C TYR A 53 -2.19 -9.78 7.70
N GLU A 54 -2.74 -10.89 8.21
CA GLU A 54 -3.12 -12.04 7.38
C GLU A 54 -4.55 -11.92 6.84
N ALA A 55 -5.48 -11.44 7.68
CA ALA A 55 -6.89 -11.26 7.39
C ALA A 55 -7.45 -9.96 8.01
N ILE A 56 -8.52 -9.44 7.44
CA ILE A 56 -9.28 -8.29 7.95
C ILE A 56 -10.70 -8.78 8.27
N ASP A 57 -11.12 -8.73 9.53
CA ASP A 57 -12.50 -8.97 9.93
C ASP A 57 -13.25 -7.63 9.95
N LEU A 58 -14.35 -7.54 9.19
CA LEU A 58 -15.18 -6.35 9.11
C LEU A 58 -16.60 -6.71 9.53
N ARG A 59 -16.99 -6.27 10.73
CA ARG A 59 -18.36 -6.39 11.22
C ARG A 59 -19.07 -5.05 11.11
N ILE A 60 -20.14 -5.03 10.32
CA ILE A 60 -21.02 -3.88 10.17
C ILE A 60 -22.34 -4.24 10.84
N ALA A 61 -22.70 -3.54 11.91
CA ALA A 61 -24.04 -3.61 12.48
C ALA A 61 -24.88 -2.51 11.81
N VAL A 62 -25.97 -2.91 11.16
CA VAL A 62 -26.99 -2.04 10.56
C VAL A 62 -28.29 -2.20 11.32
#